data_AF-G7LHD7-F1
#
_entry.id   AF-G7LHD7-F1
#
_cell.length_a   1.000
_cell.length_b   1.000
_cell.length_c   1.000
_cell.angle_alpha   90.00
_cell.angle_beta   90.00
_cell.angle_gamma   90.00
#
_symmetry.space_group_name_H-M   'P 1'
#
loop_
_entity.id
_entity.type
_entity.pdbx_description
1 polymer ?
#
loop_
_entity_poly.entity_id
_entity_poly.type
_entity_poly.pdbx_seq_one_letter_code
_entity_poly.pdbx_strand_id
1 'polypeptide(L)'
;MGMLLHFLLVLFGVLPTIFVLIQAQDQSGFISIDCGLPAHLNYSALDTGISYISDAKFIDTGVTKRILSTEIILKHVTSGNIYLIRASFYYGNYDNLNQPPQFDLHFGANVWDTVNFPNVSVTTTREIIYTPSLDYIQPCLVNTGSRTPFISAIELRSLNNTAYGKYSDKSSVLSLSFRSDIGSITNLQYRYKDDVNDRIWFPFQLNEMKRLSTNEDLLGQGSYKLPAIVMSTAAIPVNASAPLQLEWETYNVNDRFYLYMHFNEVEELAANETREFNITVNDKFWFGPEIPGYRSVNTISSIRPLTGAKRYQISLYKTENSTLPPILNAYEVY
;
A
#
# COMPACT_ATOMS: atom_id res chain seq x y z
N MET A 1 -10.16 -33.56 -72.70
CA MET A 1 -8.97 -33.99 -71.94
C MET A 1 -7.91 -32.91 -72.15
N GLY A 2 -8.01 -31.71 -71.58
CA GLY A 2 -8.32 -31.32 -70.19
C GLY A 2 -7.07 -30.61 -69.63
N MET A 3 -6.73 -29.43 -70.18
CA MET A 3 -6.66 -28.14 -69.47
C MET A 3 -5.68 -28.10 -68.28
N LEU A 4 -4.46 -27.64 -68.51
CA LEU A 4 -3.46 -27.33 -67.47
C LEU A 4 -3.62 -25.85 -67.06
N LEU A 5 -4.46 -25.60 -66.06
CA LEU A 5 -4.57 -24.28 -65.41
C LEU A 5 -3.65 -24.29 -64.18
N HIS A 6 -2.59 -23.48 -64.18
CA HIS A 6 -1.80 -23.19 -62.99
C HIS A 6 -2.58 -22.20 -62.11
N PHE A 7 -3.21 -22.72 -61.06
CA PHE A 7 -3.62 -21.97 -59.87
C PHE A 7 -2.82 -22.54 -58.69
N LEU A 8 -1.98 -21.72 -58.06
CA LEU A 8 -1.55 -21.95 -56.69
C LEU A 8 -1.52 -20.59 -56.00
N LEU A 9 -2.42 -20.48 -55.02
CA LEU A 9 -2.70 -19.31 -54.21
C LEU A 9 -1.44 -18.78 -53.52
N VAL A 10 -1.26 -17.47 -53.57
CA VAL A 10 -0.41 -16.73 -52.63
C VAL A 10 -1.14 -16.72 -51.27
N LEU A 11 -0.69 -17.53 -50.32
CA LEU A 11 -1.09 -17.42 -48.92
C LEU A 11 -0.35 -16.23 -48.30
N PHE A 12 -1.01 -15.08 -48.20
CA PHE A 12 -0.62 -14.04 -47.25
C PHE A 12 -0.95 -14.54 -45.84
N GLY A 13 0.06 -15.02 -45.12
CA GLY A 13 -0.05 -15.29 -43.69
C GLY A 13 -0.25 -13.98 -42.94
N VAL A 14 -1.46 -13.74 -42.45
CA VAL A 14 -1.74 -12.66 -41.51
C VAL A 14 -1.31 -13.17 -40.13
N LEU A 15 -0.15 -12.71 -39.64
CA LEU A 15 0.21 -12.91 -38.23
C LEU A 15 -0.82 -12.17 -37.37
N PRO A 16 -1.52 -12.82 -36.43
CA PRO A 16 -2.30 -12.10 -35.46
C PRO A 16 -1.31 -11.40 -34.51
N THR A 17 -1.13 -10.10 -34.71
CA THR A 17 -0.49 -9.27 -33.69
C THR A 17 -1.38 -9.33 -32.46
N ILE A 18 -0.91 -10.06 -31.45
CA ILE A 18 -1.45 -10.00 -30.09
C ILE A 18 -1.28 -8.56 -29.64
N PHE A 19 -2.35 -7.77 -29.78
CA PHE A 19 -2.47 -6.53 -29.05
C PHE A 19 -2.58 -6.92 -27.59
N VAL A 20 -1.47 -6.81 -26.85
CA VAL A 20 -1.54 -6.62 -25.41
C VAL A 20 -2.30 -5.32 -25.24
N LEU A 21 -3.61 -5.42 -24.97
CA LEU A 21 -4.34 -4.31 -24.40
C LEU A 21 -3.65 -4.02 -23.07
N ILE A 22 -2.75 -3.04 -23.07
CA ILE A 22 -2.47 -2.28 -21.85
C ILE A 22 -3.82 -1.63 -21.55
N GLN A 23 -4.63 -2.27 -20.71
CA GLN A 23 -5.71 -1.55 -20.07
C GLN A 23 -5.02 -0.43 -19.29
N ALA A 24 -5.08 0.78 -19.81
CA ALA A 24 -4.79 1.96 -19.01
C ALA A 24 -5.83 1.92 -17.90
N GLN A 25 -5.40 1.56 -16.68
CA GLN A 25 -6.25 1.74 -15.52
C GLN A 25 -6.59 3.22 -15.42
N ASP A 26 -7.88 3.49 -15.22
CA ASP A 26 -8.38 4.84 -15.06
C ASP A 26 -7.90 5.39 -13.70
N GLN A 27 -7.27 6.57 -13.71
CA GLN A 27 -6.82 7.28 -12.50
C GLN A 27 -7.97 8.09 -11.86
N SER A 28 -9.22 7.76 -12.16
CA SER A 28 -10.39 8.38 -11.56
C SER A 28 -10.34 8.29 -10.03
N GLY A 29 -10.52 9.45 -9.38
CA GLY A 29 -10.39 9.59 -7.93
C GLY A 29 -8.95 9.80 -7.43
N PHE A 30 -7.95 9.90 -8.33
CA PHE A 30 -6.59 10.29 -7.95
C PHE A 30 -6.48 11.81 -7.93
N ILE A 31 -5.88 12.34 -6.87
CA ILE A 31 -5.37 13.72 -6.82
C ILE A 31 -3.89 13.60 -6.48
N SER A 32 -3.02 14.07 -7.37
CA SER A 32 -1.57 14.03 -7.17
C SER A 32 -1.00 15.42 -7.45
N ILE A 33 -0.45 16.04 -6.41
CA ILE A 33 0.01 17.42 -6.43
C ILE A 33 1.52 17.43 -6.26
N ASP A 34 2.22 18.03 -7.21
CA ASP A 34 3.64 18.36 -7.11
C ASP A 34 3.77 19.79 -6.56
N CYS A 35 4.33 19.90 -5.35
CA CYS A 35 4.38 21.15 -4.59
C CYS A 35 5.57 22.00 -5.06
N GLY A 36 5.29 23.20 -5.57
CA GLY A 36 6.27 24.08 -6.18
C GLY A 36 6.40 23.93 -7.70
N LEU A 37 5.61 23.05 -8.33
CA LEU A 37 5.49 22.99 -9.78
C LEU A 37 4.82 24.28 -10.29
N PRO A 38 5.34 24.95 -11.34
CA PRO A 38 4.74 26.16 -11.87
C PRO A 38 3.28 26.00 -12.28
N ALA A 39 2.49 27.07 -12.10
CA ALA A 39 1.07 27.08 -12.41
C ALA A 39 0.79 26.62 -13.86
N HIS A 40 -0.33 25.92 -14.04
CA HIS A 40 -0.78 25.34 -15.31
C HIS A 40 0.10 24.24 -15.91
N LEU A 41 1.18 23.84 -15.23
CA LEU A 41 1.94 22.66 -15.61
C LEU A 41 1.34 21.39 -15.01
N ASN A 42 1.46 20.32 -15.78
CA ASN A 42 1.13 18.97 -15.43
C ASN A 42 2.09 18.02 -16.14
N TYR A 43 2.32 16.85 -15.56
CA TYR A 43 3.13 15.82 -16.18
C TYR A 43 2.67 14.45 -15.69
N SER A 44 3.03 13.39 -16.42
CA SER A 44 2.89 12.03 -15.93
C SER A 44 4.26 11.52 -15.50
N ALA A 45 4.34 11.00 -14.27
CA ALA A 45 5.56 10.40 -13.75
C ALA A 45 5.98 9.21 -14.64
N LEU A 46 7.26 9.14 -15.02
CA LEU A 46 7.72 8.18 -16.03
C LEU A 46 7.68 6.73 -15.53
N ASP A 47 7.85 6.53 -14.23
CA ASP A 47 7.93 5.24 -13.56
C ASP A 47 6.54 4.62 -13.31
N THR A 48 5.59 5.44 -12.87
CA THR A 48 4.25 5.00 -12.46
C THR A 48 3.18 5.34 -13.49
N GLY A 49 3.40 6.35 -14.33
CA GLY A 49 2.39 6.92 -15.22
C GLY A 49 1.35 7.79 -14.51
N ILE A 50 1.49 8.05 -13.20
CA ILE A 50 0.58 8.88 -12.42
C ILE A 50 0.67 10.32 -12.90
N SER A 51 -0.48 10.97 -13.13
CA SER A 51 -0.54 12.37 -13.51
C SER A 51 -0.45 13.29 -12.30
N TYR A 52 0.52 14.19 -12.31
CA TYR A 52 0.74 15.22 -11.31
C TYR A 52 0.31 16.59 -11.84
N ILE A 53 -0.28 17.39 -10.97
CA ILE A 53 -0.67 18.77 -11.23
C ILE A 53 0.04 19.72 -10.27
N SER A 54 0.15 20.99 -10.67
CA SER A 54 0.70 22.04 -9.82
C SER A 54 -0.17 22.33 -8.60
N ASP A 55 0.49 22.65 -7.48
CA ASP A 55 -0.12 23.13 -6.24
C ASP A 55 -0.73 24.53 -6.34
N ALA A 56 -0.47 25.28 -7.42
CA ALA A 56 -0.88 26.69 -7.58
C ALA A 56 -2.39 26.96 -7.43
N LYS A 57 -3.24 25.93 -7.56
CA LYS A 57 -4.71 26.03 -7.36
C LYS A 57 -5.17 25.69 -5.93
N PHE A 58 -4.28 25.13 -5.11
CA PHE A 58 -4.56 24.59 -3.77
C PHE A 58 -3.89 25.40 -2.66
N ILE A 59 -3.03 26.34 -3.04
CA ILE A 59 -2.40 27.30 -2.14
C ILE A 59 -3.17 28.62 -2.21
N ASP A 60 -3.70 29.08 -1.08
CA ASP A 60 -4.33 30.41 -1.00
C ASP A 60 -3.28 31.52 -0.73
N THR A 61 -2.07 31.14 -0.28
CA THR A 61 -0.88 32.00 -0.10
C THR A 61 0.42 31.21 -0.25
N GLY A 62 1.53 31.85 -0.63
CA GLY A 62 2.86 31.23 -0.76
C GLY A 62 3.76 31.92 -1.79
N VAL A 63 5.08 31.89 -1.59
CA VAL A 63 6.05 32.39 -2.58
C VAL A 63 6.57 31.21 -3.40
N THR A 64 6.52 31.31 -4.74
CA THR A 64 7.13 30.34 -5.67
C THR A 64 8.66 30.46 -5.68
N LYS A 65 9.27 30.41 -4.50
CA LYS A 65 10.69 30.22 -4.24
C LYS A 65 10.79 29.56 -2.87
N ARG A 66 11.64 28.53 -2.78
CA ARG A 66 12.14 27.87 -1.55
C ARG A 66 11.77 28.67 -0.29
N ILE A 67 10.92 28.08 0.57
CA ILE A 67 10.78 28.31 2.03
C ILE A 67 9.54 29.15 2.52
N LEU A 68 8.80 28.52 3.45
CA LEU A 68 7.93 28.96 4.57
C LEU A 68 6.40 28.76 4.44
N SER A 69 5.92 27.79 5.24
CA SER A 69 4.60 27.60 5.87
C SER A 69 3.39 28.12 5.10
N THR A 70 2.82 27.27 4.26
CA THR A 70 1.57 27.53 3.54
C THR A 70 0.41 26.73 4.13
N GLU A 71 -0.77 27.34 4.07
CA GLU A 71 -2.04 26.65 4.30
C GLU A 71 -2.41 25.92 3.00
N ILE A 72 -2.24 24.60 2.97
CA ILE A 72 -2.61 23.77 1.82
C ILE A 72 -4.07 23.37 2.00
N ILE A 73 -4.93 23.72 1.05
CA ILE A 73 -6.35 23.34 1.09
C ILE A 73 -6.67 22.47 -0.12
N LEU A 74 -6.87 21.19 0.15
CA LEU A 74 -7.23 20.18 -0.83
C LEU A 74 -8.76 20.18 -0.99
N LYS A 75 -9.24 20.94 -1.97
CA LYS A 75 -10.66 21.02 -2.35
C LYS A 75 -11.01 19.83 -3.27
N HIS A 76 -12.30 19.49 -3.39
CA HIS A 76 -12.83 18.37 -4.18
C HIS A 76 -12.67 16.98 -3.56
N VAL A 77 -12.61 16.92 -2.23
CA VAL A 77 -12.87 15.68 -1.49
C VAL A 77 -14.30 15.63 -1.04
N THR A 78 -14.80 14.42 -0.81
CA THR A 78 -16.18 14.18 -0.39
C THR A 78 -16.18 13.80 1.08
N SER A 79 -16.90 14.57 1.89
CA SER A 79 -17.11 14.26 3.30
C SER A 79 -17.66 12.84 3.49
N GLY A 80 -17.12 12.12 4.47
CA GLY A 80 -17.52 10.75 4.80
C GLY A 80 -16.92 9.65 3.89
N ASN A 81 -16.22 10.00 2.80
CA ASN A 81 -15.48 9.02 2.01
C ASN A 81 -14.10 8.74 2.60
N ILE A 82 -13.63 7.50 2.49
CA ILE A 82 -12.29 7.13 2.96
C ILE A 82 -11.25 7.45 1.89
N TYR A 83 -10.16 8.08 2.30
CA TYR A 83 -9.02 8.41 1.46
C TYR A 83 -7.73 7.82 2.02
N LEU A 84 -6.90 7.26 1.15
CA LEU A 84 -5.46 7.15 1.40
C LEU A 84 -4.84 8.49 1.05
N ILE A 85 -4.10 9.06 1.99
CA ILE A 85 -3.39 10.33 1.80
C ILE A 85 -1.91 10.10 2.08
N ARG A 86 -1.07 10.52 1.14
CA ARG A 86 0.37 10.38 1.23
C ARG A 86 1.05 11.73 1.05
N ALA A 87 1.93 12.07 1.99
CA ALA A 87 2.80 13.24 1.91
C ALA A 87 4.24 12.78 1.72
N SER A 88 4.92 13.36 0.73
CA SER A 88 6.30 13.03 0.37
C SER A 88 7.22 14.23 0.56
N PHE A 89 8.40 13.98 1.10
CA PHE A 89 9.37 14.98 1.50
C PHE A 89 10.76 14.61 0.97
N TYR A 90 11.26 15.37 0.00
CA TYR A 90 12.62 15.25 -0.50
C TYR A 90 13.42 16.52 -0.19
N TYR A 91 14.34 16.43 0.76
CA TYR A 91 15.15 17.60 1.18
C TYR A 91 16.13 18.02 0.09
N GLY A 92 16.92 17.09 -0.47
CA GLY A 92 17.82 17.36 -1.60
C GLY A 92 18.81 18.51 -1.36
N ASN A 93 19.08 18.85 -0.10
CA ASN A 93 19.85 20.02 0.31
C ASN A 93 19.39 21.33 -0.37
N TYR A 94 18.08 21.54 -0.49
CA TYR A 94 17.53 22.68 -1.21
C TYR A 94 17.96 24.04 -0.60
N ASP A 95 18.36 24.12 0.67
CA ASP A 95 18.80 25.38 1.28
C ASP A 95 20.33 25.55 1.32
N ASN A 96 21.09 24.59 0.80
CA ASN A 96 22.56 24.50 0.89
C ASN A 96 23.10 24.42 2.33
N LEU A 97 22.29 24.03 3.31
CA LEU A 97 22.69 23.97 4.73
C LEU A 97 23.07 22.56 5.18
N ASN A 98 22.78 21.56 4.36
CA ASN A 98 23.06 20.14 4.57
C ASN A 98 22.57 19.61 5.92
N GLN A 99 21.46 20.19 6.40
CA GLN A 99 20.86 19.94 7.70
C GLN A 99 19.34 19.87 7.52
N PRO A 100 18.79 18.65 7.30
CA PRO A 100 17.35 18.47 7.13
C PRO A 100 16.57 19.01 8.34
N PRO A 101 15.44 19.70 8.12
CA PRO A 101 14.58 20.16 9.22
C PRO A 101 13.84 18.99 9.88
N GLN A 102 13.40 19.20 11.11
CA GLN A 102 12.36 18.41 11.76
C GLN A 102 11.12 19.28 11.97
N PHE A 103 9.93 18.72 11.73
CA PHE A 103 8.67 19.44 11.89
C PHE A 103 7.50 18.45 12.06
N ASP A 104 6.40 18.92 12.61
CA ASP A 104 5.19 18.12 12.76
C ASP A 104 4.26 18.31 11.57
N LEU A 105 3.59 17.23 11.19
CA LEU A 105 2.57 17.19 10.16
C LEU A 105 1.23 16.98 10.88
N HIS A 106 0.26 17.84 10.59
CA HIS A 106 -1.05 17.84 11.23
C HIS A 106 -2.18 17.72 10.23
N PHE A 107 -3.31 17.16 10.68
CA PHE A 107 -4.62 17.32 10.05
C PHE A 107 -5.57 18.07 10.98
N GLY A 108 -5.89 19.32 10.61
CA GLY A 108 -6.62 20.22 11.50
C GLY A 108 -5.90 20.35 12.84
N ALA A 109 -6.59 20.02 13.93
CA ALA A 109 -6.02 20.08 15.29
C ALA A 109 -5.18 18.84 15.67
N ASN A 110 -5.25 17.75 14.90
CA ASN A 110 -4.62 16.48 15.27
C ASN A 110 -3.23 16.36 14.65
N VAL A 111 -2.27 15.88 15.45
CA VAL A 111 -0.94 15.48 14.96
C VAL A 111 -1.11 14.22 14.12
N TRP A 112 -0.62 14.25 12.88
CA TRP A 112 -0.46 13.05 12.05
C TRP A 112 0.86 12.38 12.43
N ASP A 113 1.99 13.05 12.25
CA ASP A 113 3.30 12.48 12.57
C ASP A 113 4.38 13.59 12.68
N THR A 114 5.55 13.25 13.21
CA THR A 114 6.76 14.06 13.12
C THR A 114 7.61 13.62 11.93
N VAL A 115 7.87 14.56 11.03
CA VAL A 115 8.73 14.34 9.86
C VAL A 115 10.18 14.48 10.28
N ASN A 116 10.93 13.41 10.08
CA ASN A 116 12.38 13.34 10.28
C ASN A 116 13.03 12.68 9.06
N PHE A 117 14.28 13.01 8.79
CA PHE A 117 14.99 12.55 7.60
C PHE A 117 16.18 11.69 7.99
N PRO A 118 16.30 10.46 7.45
CA PRO A 118 17.46 9.61 7.74
C PRO A 118 18.75 10.15 7.09
N ASN A 119 18.64 10.83 5.94
CA ASN A 119 19.74 11.57 5.30
C ASN A 119 19.19 12.60 4.29
N VAL A 120 20.09 13.36 3.67
CA VAL A 120 19.74 14.48 2.78
C VAL A 120 19.15 14.11 1.42
N SER A 121 19.32 12.85 1.00
CA SER A 121 18.98 12.38 -0.35
C SER A 121 17.88 11.32 -0.37
N VAL A 122 17.30 10.97 0.78
CA VAL A 122 16.22 9.98 0.88
C VAL A 122 14.88 10.70 0.98
N THR A 123 13.95 10.30 0.12
CA THR A 123 12.55 10.72 0.23
C THR A 123 11.94 10.09 1.48
N THR A 124 11.42 10.94 2.35
CA THR A 124 10.62 10.52 3.50
C THR A 124 9.15 10.60 3.11
N THR A 125 8.40 9.55 3.43
CA THR A 125 6.97 9.47 3.10
C THR A 125 6.18 9.23 4.38
N ARG A 126 5.01 9.86 4.47
CA ARG A 126 4.00 9.59 5.48
C ARG A 126 2.69 9.27 4.78
N GLU A 127 2.01 8.23 5.25
CA GLU A 127 0.73 7.81 4.69
C GLU A 127 -0.30 7.60 5.80
N ILE A 128 -1.54 8.04 5.55
CA ILE A 128 -2.68 7.75 6.41
C ILE A 128 -3.89 7.26 5.62
N ILE A 129 -4.80 6.62 6.35
CA ILE A 129 -6.19 6.44 5.95
C ILE A 129 -7.06 7.40 6.75
N TYR A 130 -7.76 8.28 6.05
CA TYR A 130 -8.54 9.36 6.65
C TYR A 130 -9.94 9.45 6.08
N THR A 131 -10.91 9.78 6.94
CA THR A 131 -12.28 10.10 6.55
C THR A 131 -12.57 11.56 6.91
N PRO A 132 -12.53 12.50 5.96
CA PRO A 132 -12.80 13.90 6.25
C PRO A 132 -14.26 14.11 6.65
N SER A 133 -14.50 14.99 7.62
CA SER A 133 -15.84 15.44 8.00
C SER A 133 -16.36 16.60 7.14
N LEU A 134 -15.48 17.19 6.30
CA LEU A 134 -15.75 18.33 5.43
C LEU A 134 -15.35 17.98 3.98
N ASP A 135 -15.80 18.77 3.01
CA ASP A 135 -15.46 18.59 1.59
C ASP A 135 -14.10 19.20 1.20
N TYR A 136 -13.24 19.39 2.20
CA TYR A 136 -11.85 19.76 2.03
C TYR A 136 -10.97 19.05 3.07
N ILE A 137 -9.70 18.90 2.72
CA ILE A 137 -8.67 18.40 3.62
C ILE A 137 -7.57 19.47 3.71
N GLN A 138 -7.07 19.69 4.93
CA GLN A 138 -6.09 20.73 5.21
C GLN A 138 -4.92 20.15 6.00
N PRO A 139 -3.84 19.71 5.31
CA PRO A 139 -2.60 19.35 5.98
C PRO A 139 -1.87 20.63 6.42
N CYS A 140 -1.32 20.61 7.64
CA CYS A 140 -0.56 21.72 8.20
C CYS A 140 0.86 21.25 8.56
N LEU A 141 1.87 22.05 8.17
CA LEU A 141 3.26 21.82 8.53
C LEU A 141 3.65 22.73 9.70
N VAL A 142 3.92 22.16 10.87
CA VAL A 142 4.18 22.90 12.11
C VAL A 142 5.67 22.88 12.42
N ASN A 143 6.30 24.04 12.40
CA ASN A 143 7.72 24.19 12.72
C ASN A 143 7.96 23.94 14.23
N THR A 144 8.84 22.99 14.55
CA THR A 144 9.24 22.65 15.93
C THR A 144 10.50 23.40 16.41
N GLY A 145 10.94 24.40 15.66
CA GLY A 145 12.14 25.20 15.93
C GLY A 145 13.40 24.72 15.22
N SER A 146 13.33 23.63 14.45
CA SER A 146 14.48 23.03 13.78
C SER A 146 14.91 23.77 12.52
N ARG A 147 13.96 24.29 11.71
CA ARG A 147 14.12 25.04 10.45
C ARG A 147 12.77 25.10 9.74
N THR A 148 12.72 25.62 8.52
CA THR A 148 11.47 25.72 7.76
C THR A 148 10.93 24.37 7.29
N PRO A 149 9.67 24.04 7.61
CA PRO A 149 8.97 22.90 7.03
C PRO A 149 8.76 23.05 5.52
N PHE A 150 8.74 21.93 4.82
CA PHE A 150 8.45 21.87 3.38
C PHE A 150 7.68 20.61 3.07
N ILE A 151 7.11 20.53 1.88
CA ILE A 151 6.49 19.34 1.32
C ILE A 151 6.78 19.29 -0.17
N SER A 152 7.04 18.09 -0.70
CA SER A 152 7.40 17.90 -2.11
C SER A 152 6.21 17.43 -2.93
N ALA A 153 5.41 16.50 -2.40
CA ALA A 153 4.20 16.04 -3.07
C ALA A 153 3.12 15.62 -2.09
N ILE A 154 1.87 15.73 -2.53
CA ILE A 154 0.70 15.18 -1.84
C ILE A 154 -0.09 14.31 -2.83
N GLU A 155 -0.37 13.08 -2.44
CA GLU A 155 -1.20 12.14 -3.20
C GLU A 155 -2.43 11.74 -2.38
N LEU A 156 -3.60 11.75 -3.03
CA LEU A 156 -4.87 11.28 -2.47
C LEU A 156 -5.46 10.23 -3.39
N ARG A 157 -5.97 9.15 -2.79
CA ARG A 157 -6.64 8.06 -3.47
C ARG A 157 -7.96 7.79 -2.76
N SER A 158 -9.07 7.91 -3.48
CA SER A 158 -10.37 7.48 -2.95
C SER A 158 -10.36 5.97 -2.75
N LEU A 159 -10.74 5.51 -1.56
CA LEU A 159 -10.82 4.10 -1.23
C LEU A 159 -12.27 3.63 -1.13
N ASN A 160 -12.46 2.32 -1.09
CA ASN A 160 -13.74 1.74 -0.72
C ASN A 160 -14.02 1.96 0.77
N ASN A 161 -15.17 2.57 1.10
CA ASN A 161 -15.56 2.89 2.47
C ASN A 161 -15.68 1.66 3.40
N THR A 162 -15.75 0.45 2.86
CA THR A 162 -15.79 -0.77 3.67
C THR A 162 -14.42 -1.39 3.94
N ALA A 163 -13.35 -0.93 3.26
CA ALA A 163 -12.01 -1.53 3.38
C ALA A 163 -11.40 -1.25 4.76
N TYR A 164 -11.42 0.00 5.22
CA TYR A 164 -10.75 0.41 6.47
C TYR A 164 -11.72 0.92 7.54
N GLY A 165 -12.94 0.36 7.62
CA GLY A 165 -14.09 0.98 8.32
C GLY A 165 -14.60 0.30 9.61
N LYS A 166 -13.81 -0.53 10.30
CA LYS A 166 -14.30 -1.36 11.43
C LYS A 166 -13.60 -1.11 12.78
N TYR A 167 -13.07 0.08 13.01
CA TYR A 167 -12.44 0.38 14.30
C TYR A 167 -13.46 0.80 15.35
N SER A 168 -13.18 0.42 16.60
CA SER A 168 -13.96 0.83 17.76
C SER A 168 -14.07 2.36 17.95
N ASP A 169 -13.17 3.13 17.33
CA ASP A 169 -13.12 4.57 17.45
C ASP A 169 -13.29 5.23 16.07
N LYS A 170 -14.51 5.69 15.79
CA LYS A 170 -14.89 6.33 14.51
C LYS A 170 -14.15 7.65 14.25
N SER A 171 -13.44 8.18 15.24
CA SER A 171 -12.63 9.40 15.11
C SER A 171 -11.15 9.13 14.82
N SER A 172 -10.72 7.86 14.81
CA SER A 172 -9.32 7.49 14.62
C SER A 172 -8.88 7.60 13.16
N VAL A 173 -7.71 8.19 12.98
CA VAL A 173 -6.92 8.16 11.74
C VAL A 173 -5.97 6.98 11.81
N LEU A 174 -5.83 6.21 10.73
CA LEU A 174 -4.78 5.20 10.66
C LEU A 174 -3.54 5.81 10.03
N SER A 175 -2.40 5.73 10.71
CA SER A 175 -1.10 6.10 10.13
C SER A 175 -0.37 4.84 9.73
N LEU A 176 0.11 4.75 8.50
CA LEU A 176 0.81 3.56 8.04
C LEU A 176 2.13 3.41 8.81
N SER A 177 2.30 2.28 9.49
CA SER A 177 3.61 1.86 10.01
C SER A 177 4.40 1.17 8.91
N PHE A 178 3.84 0.11 8.34
CA PHE A 178 4.43 -0.58 7.18
C PHE A 178 3.39 -1.41 6.43
N ARG A 179 3.68 -1.66 5.15
CA ARG A 179 2.88 -2.50 4.25
C ARG A 179 3.82 -3.41 3.47
N SER A 180 3.61 -4.71 3.62
CA SER A 180 4.59 -5.70 3.18
C SER A 180 3.98 -6.77 2.29
N ASP A 181 4.62 -6.98 1.15
CA ASP A 181 4.48 -8.16 0.31
C ASP A 181 5.33 -9.28 0.93
N ILE A 182 4.65 -10.20 1.61
CA ILE A 182 5.29 -11.34 2.28
C ILE A 182 5.71 -12.39 1.27
N GLY A 183 4.97 -12.57 0.18
CA GLY A 183 5.20 -13.57 -0.84
C GLY A 183 6.28 -13.23 -1.86
N SER A 184 6.77 -11.98 -1.87
CA SER A 184 7.66 -11.45 -2.89
C SER A 184 8.75 -12.41 -3.37
N ILE A 185 8.77 -12.64 -4.68
CA ILE A 185 9.77 -13.45 -5.40
C ILE A 185 10.72 -12.61 -6.26
N THR A 186 10.36 -11.35 -6.51
CA THR A 186 11.13 -10.43 -7.38
C THR A 186 11.99 -9.46 -6.58
N ASN A 187 11.68 -9.29 -5.29
CA ASN A 187 12.25 -8.25 -4.45
C ASN A 187 12.02 -6.82 -5.00
N LEU A 188 10.93 -6.63 -5.73
CA LEU A 188 10.52 -5.33 -6.25
C LEU A 188 9.45 -4.71 -5.35
N GLN A 189 9.40 -3.39 -5.36
CA GLN A 189 8.31 -2.62 -4.77
C GLN A 189 7.18 -2.51 -5.80
N TYR A 190 5.94 -2.74 -5.37
CA TYR A 190 4.76 -2.61 -6.22
C TYR A 190 3.89 -1.43 -5.77
N ARG A 191 3.34 -0.68 -6.73
CA ARG A 191 2.34 0.38 -6.53
C ARG A 191 1.50 0.49 -7.80
N TYR A 192 0.86 1.63 -8.08
CA TYR A 192 0.24 1.84 -9.38
C TYR A 192 1.25 1.60 -10.53
N LYS A 193 0.91 0.84 -11.58
CA LYS A 193 -0.42 0.35 -11.98
C LYS A 193 -0.80 -1.05 -11.49
N ASP A 194 0.03 -1.67 -10.66
CA ASP A 194 -0.25 -3.02 -10.12
C ASP A 194 -1.32 -2.96 -9.01
N ASP A 195 -1.31 -1.90 -8.20
CA ASP A 195 -2.35 -1.58 -7.22
C ASP A 195 -3.21 -0.39 -7.68
N VAL A 196 -4.50 -0.66 -7.90
CA VAL A 196 -5.51 0.35 -8.30
C VAL A 196 -5.68 1.46 -7.28
N ASN A 197 -5.42 1.19 -6.00
CA ASN A 197 -5.49 2.18 -4.93
C ASN A 197 -4.14 2.85 -4.68
N ASP A 198 -3.13 2.55 -5.51
CA ASP A 198 -1.78 3.10 -5.45
C ASP A 198 -1.13 3.00 -4.06
N ARG A 199 -1.46 1.94 -3.30
CA ARG A 199 -0.69 1.59 -2.10
C ARG A 199 0.69 1.10 -2.52
N ILE A 200 1.69 1.46 -1.72
CA ILE A 200 3.06 0.98 -1.94
C ILE A 200 3.27 -0.28 -1.09
N TRP A 201 3.60 -1.37 -1.77
CA TRP A 201 3.91 -2.67 -1.19
C TRP A 201 5.42 -2.91 -1.24
N PHE A 202 6.02 -3.09 -0.06
CA PHE A 202 7.45 -3.35 0.05
C PHE A 202 7.71 -4.85 0.17
N PRO A 203 8.71 -5.39 -0.55
CA PRO A 203 9.06 -6.80 -0.45
C PRO A 203 9.61 -7.09 0.96
N PHE A 204 9.12 -8.17 1.58
CA PHE A 204 9.59 -8.61 2.88
C PHE A 204 10.53 -9.79 2.73
N GLN A 205 11.74 -9.71 3.31
CA GLN A 205 12.72 -10.78 3.23
C GLN A 205 12.90 -11.47 4.58
N LEU A 206 12.72 -12.79 4.61
CA LEU A 206 13.06 -13.65 5.74
C LEU A 206 13.73 -14.92 5.22
N ASN A 207 14.85 -15.30 5.85
CA ASN A 207 15.67 -16.43 5.41
C ASN A 207 15.02 -17.80 5.66
N GLU A 208 14.03 -17.90 6.55
CA GLU A 208 13.41 -19.16 6.99
C GLU A 208 12.06 -19.45 6.31
N MET A 209 11.80 -18.82 5.17
CA MET A 209 10.54 -18.88 4.44
C MET A 209 10.71 -19.47 3.05
N LYS A 210 9.81 -20.39 2.66
CA LYS A 210 9.65 -20.85 1.28
C LYS A 210 8.57 -20.03 0.59
N ARG A 211 8.81 -19.65 -0.67
CA ARG A 211 7.84 -18.92 -1.50
C ARG A 211 7.00 -19.88 -2.34
N LEU A 212 5.73 -19.52 -2.50
CA LEU A 212 4.77 -20.17 -3.37
C LEU A 212 4.17 -19.12 -4.29
N SER A 213 3.73 -19.54 -5.48
CA SER A 213 3.06 -18.65 -6.42
C SER A 213 2.00 -19.38 -7.23
N THR A 214 1.06 -18.60 -7.75
CA THR A 214 0.01 -19.05 -8.67
C THR A 214 -0.16 -18.04 -9.78
N ASN A 215 -1.00 -18.35 -10.78
CA ASN A 215 -1.31 -17.40 -11.83
C ASN A 215 -2.24 -16.30 -11.28
N GLU A 216 -1.99 -15.05 -11.67
CA GLU A 216 -2.79 -13.86 -11.33
C GLU A 216 -4.22 -13.90 -11.89
N ASP A 217 -4.48 -14.78 -12.88
CA ASP A 217 -5.77 -14.89 -13.56
C ASP A 217 -6.90 -15.31 -12.61
N LEU A 218 -7.98 -14.51 -12.64
CA LEU A 218 -9.28 -14.77 -11.98
C LEU A 218 -9.23 -14.79 -10.44
N LEU A 219 -8.39 -13.97 -9.81
CA LEU A 219 -8.45 -13.77 -8.35
C LEU A 219 -9.79 -13.13 -7.93
N GLY A 220 -10.53 -13.81 -7.06
CA GLY A 220 -11.70 -13.25 -6.39
C GLY A 220 -11.28 -12.11 -5.47
N GLN A 221 -11.62 -10.88 -5.84
CA GLN A 221 -11.20 -9.67 -5.13
C GLN A 221 -12.22 -9.26 -4.05
N GLY A 222 -11.70 -8.92 -2.87
CA GLY A 222 -12.47 -8.31 -1.79
C GLY A 222 -12.58 -6.79 -1.90
N SER A 223 -13.20 -6.17 -0.90
CA SER A 223 -13.37 -4.70 -0.86
C SER A 223 -12.06 -3.90 -0.82
N TYR A 224 -10.96 -4.52 -0.36
CA TYR A 224 -9.62 -3.94 -0.34
C TYR A 224 -8.98 -3.80 -1.73
N LYS A 225 -9.50 -4.50 -2.76
CA LYS A 225 -8.93 -4.55 -4.12
C LYS A 225 -7.41 -4.68 -4.10
N LEU A 226 -6.90 -5.75 -3.47
CA LEU A 226 -5.47 -5.96 -3.31
C LEU A 226 -4.82 -6.28 -4.67
N PRO A 227 -3.59 -5.82 -4.93
CA PRO A 227 -2.94 -6.04 -6.21
C PRO A 227 -2.72 -7.54 -6.46
N ALA A 228 -3.09 -7.99 -7.66
CA ALA A 228 -3.01 -9.41 -8.03
C ALA A 228 -1.59 -9.95 -7.92
N ILE A 229 -0.59 -9.16 -8.32
CA ILE A 229 0.84 -9.51 -8.24
C ILE A 229 1.33 -9.80 -6.82
N VAL A 230 0.75 -9.15 -5.81
CA VAL A 230 1.08 -9.42 -4.39
C VAL A 230 0.30 -10.64 -3.91
N MET A 231 -0.98 -10.73 -4.25
CA MET A 231 -1.85 -11.82 -3.79
C MET A 231 -1.63 -13.15 -4.51
N SER A 232 -0.94 -13.16 -5.65
CA SER A 232 -0.57 -14.37 -6.40
C SER A 232 0.67 -15.07 -5.83
N THR A 233 1.34 -14.46 -4.86
CA THR A 233 2.49 -15.04 -4.16
C THR A 233 2.23 -15.14 -2.67
N ALA A 234 2.92 -16.08 -2.02
CA ALA A 234 2.81 -16.28 -0.58
C ALA A 234 4.08 -16.87 0.02
N ALA A 235 4.18 -16.79 1.34
CA ALA A 235 5.22 -17.44 2.12
C ALA A 235 4.65 -18.52 3.03
N ILE A 236 5.44 -19.58 3.20
CA ILE A 236 5.21 -20.65 4.17
C ILE A 236 6.54 -20.89 4.93
N PRO A 237 6.49 -21.43 6.16
CA PRO A 237 7.70 -21.85 6.86
C PRO A 237 8.39 -23.01 6.12
N VAL A 238 9.73 -23.03 6.14
CA VAL A 238 10.51 -24.14 5.54
C VAL A 238 10.23 -25.46 6.26
N ASN A 239 10.09 -25.42 7.58
CA ASN A 239 9.64 -26.56 8.37
C ASN A 239 8.11 -26.56 8.43
N ALA A 240 7.48 -27.58 7.84
CA ALA A 240 6.02 -27.67 7.75
C ALA A 240 5.29 -27.75 9.11
N SER A 241 6.02 -28.07 10.19
CA SER A 241 5.48 -28.08 11.56
C SER A 241 5.80 -26.82 12.36
N ALA A 242 6.69 -25.96 11.84
CA ALA A 242 7.03 -24.69 12.50
C ALA A 242 5.95 -23.64 12.23
N PRO A 243 5.77 -22.67 13.15
CA PRO A 243 4.92 -21.52 12.89
C PRO A 243 5.55 -20.59 11.85
N LEU A 244 4.71 -19.85 11.13
CA LEU A 244 5.14 -18.66 10.38
C LEU A 244 5.17 -17.49 11.35
N GLN A 245 6.34 -16.87 11.53
CA GLN A 245 6.53 -15.79 12.49
C GLN A 245 6.92 -14.48 11.82
N LEU A 246 6.30 -13.40 12.28
CA LEU A 246 6.61 -12.02 11.91
C LEU A 246 6.72 -11.20 13.18
N GLU A 247 7.54 -10.16 13.15
CA GLU A 247 7.69 -9.28 14.30
C GLU A 247 8.06 -7.85 13.94
N TRP A 248 7.68 -6.96 14.85
CA TRP A 248 8.15 -5.58 14.88
C TRP A 248 8.31 -5.10 16.31
N GLU A 249 9.12 -4.06 16.47
CA GLU A 249 9.34 -3.39 17.74
C GLU A 249 8.77 -1.97 17.68
N THR A 250 8.34 -1.45 18.83
CA THR A 250 7.92 -0.05 19.00
C THR A 250 8.76 0.64 20.05
N TYR A 251 9.03 1.92 19.82
CA TYR A 251 9.69 2.80 20.78
C TYR A 251 8.75 3.29 21.88
N ASN A 252 7.43 3.31 21.63
CA ASN A 252 6.43 3.80 22.55
C ASN A 252 5.35 2.74 22.81
N VAL A 253 5.32 2.23 24.04
CA VAL A 253 4.36 1.20 24.47
C VAL A 253 2.90 1.67 24.48
N ASN A 254 2.67 2.98 24.40
CA ASN A 254 1.34 3.57 24.30
C ASN A 254 0.80 3.61 22.87
N ASP A 255 1.63 3.28 21.87
CA ASP A 255 1.19 3.21 20.49
C ASP A 255 0.13 2.11 20.33
N ARG A 256 -0.84 2.39 19.44
CA ARG A 256 -2.01 1.57 19.20
C ARG A 256 -1.94 1.02 17.78
N PHE A 257 -1.64 -0.27 17.64
CA PHE A 257 -1.48 -0.88 16.32
C PHE A 257 -2.74 -1.59 15.83
N TYR A 258 -3.09 -1.41 14.57
CA TYR A 258 -4.10 -2.18 13.86
C TYR A 258 -3.46 -3.07 12.81
N LEU A 259 -3.76 -4.37 12.88
CA LEU A 259 -3.17 -5.39 12.04
C LEU A 259 -4.15 -5.80 10.94
N TYR A 260 -3.67 -5.87 9.70
CA TYR A 260 -4.36 -6.36 8.52
C TYR A 260 -3.55 -7.51 7.93
N MET A 261 -4.11 -8.71 7.85
CA MET A 261 -3.45 -9.85 7.22
C MET A 261 -4.25 -10.31 6.01
N HIS A 262 -3.56 -10.50 4.90
CA HIS A 262 -4.15 -10.81 3.61
C HIS A 262 -3.77 -12.21 3.17
N PHE A 263 -4.80 -13.00 2.86
CA PHE A 263 -4.66 -14.41 2.52
C PHE A 263 -5.26 -14.69 1.15
N ASN A 264 -4.59 -15.58 0.44
CA ASN A 264 -5.05 -16.25 -0.75
C ASN A 264 -4.32 -17.60 -0.81
N GLU A 265 -5.06 -18.70 -0.86
CA GLU A 265 -4.43 -19.99 -1.12
C GLU A 265 -3.97 -20.02 -2.59
N VAL A 266 -2.69 -20.29 -2.79
CA VAL A 266 -2.02 -20.24 -4.10
C VAL A 266 -1.81 -21.64 -4.67
N GLU A 267 -1.94 -22.69 -3.86
CA GLU A 267 -1.86 -24.08 -4.28
C GLU A 267 -3.27 -24.68 -4.43
N GLU A 268 -3.53 -25.39 -5.52
CA GLU A 268 -4.77 -26.17 -5.64
C GLU A 268 -4.61 -27.46 -4.83
N LEU A 269 -5.24 -27.49 -3.66
CA LEU A 269 -5.05 -28.57 -2.68
C LEU A 269 -5.72 -29.87 -3.15
N ALA A 270 -5.04 -31.00 -2.98
CA ALA A 270 -5.66 -32.30 -3.21
C ALA A 270 -6.77 -32.59 -2.19
N ALA A 271 -7.66 -33.55 -2.48
CA ALA A 271 -8.80 -33.86 -1.60
C ALA A 271 -8.41 -34.30 -0.18
N ASN A 272 -7.18 -34.78 0.02
CA ASN A 272 -6.61 -35.18 1.32
C ASN A 272 -5.69 -34.10 1.92
N GLU A 273 -5.55 -32.94 1.26
CA GLU A 273 -4.75 -31.83 1.74
C GLU A 273 -5.63 -30.72 2.30
N THR A 274 -5.22 -30.16 3.43
CA THR A 274 -5.93 -29.09 4.12
C THR A 274 -4.93 -28.08 4.63
N ARG A 275 -5.28 -26.79 4.54
CA ARG A 275 -4.55 -25.72 5.19
C ARG A 275 -5.45 -25.02 6.19
N GLU A 276 -5.16 -25.21 7.46
CA GLU A 276 -5.87 -24.61 8.58
C GLU A 276 -4.85 -24.17 9.65
N PHE A 277 -4.96 -22.93 10.11
CA PHE A 277 -4.06 -22.40 11.12
C PHE A 277 -4.74 -21.38 12.02
N ASN A 278 -4.19 -21.26 13.22
CA ASN A 278 -4.57 -20.23 14.18
C ASN A 278 -3.49 -19.16 14.24
N ILE A 279 -3.85 -17.98 14.72
CA ILE A 279 -2.99 -16.81 14.77
C ILE A 279 -2.95 -16.28 16.19
N THR A 280 -1.73 -16.06 16.69
CA THR A 280 -1.48 -15.43 17.97
C THR A 280 -0.71 -14.13 17.80
N VAL A 281 -0.91 -13.22 18.74
CA VAL A 281 -0.10 -12.02 18.92
C VAL A 281 0.47 -12.07 20.34
N ASN A 282 1.79 -12.09 20.48
CA ASN A 282 2.48 -12.24 21.77
C ASN A 282 1.93 -13.42 22.59
N ASP A 283 1.91 -14.60 21.96
CA ASP A 283 1.42 -15.87 22.51
C ASP A 283 -0.05 -15.90 22.95
N LYS A 284 -0.81 -14.84 22.68
CA LYS A 284 -2.25 -14.78 22.95
C LYS A 284 -3.02 -15.04 21.66
N PHE A 285 -3.99 -15.94 21.74
CA PHE A 285 -4.90 -16.21 20.62
C PHE A 285 -5.56 -14.91 20.14
N TRP A 286 -5.45 -14.65 18.84
CA TRP A 286 -6.02 -13.48 18.20
C TRP A 286 -7.13 -13.85 17.22
N PHE A 287 -6.88 -14.82 16.35
CA PHE A 287 -7.82 -15.24 15.33
C PHE A 287 -7.63 -16.71 14.95
N GLY A 288 -8.72 -17.37 14.56
CA GLY A 288 -8.67 -18.69 13.95
C GLY A 288 -9.89 -19.56 14.26
N PRO A 289 -10.01 -20.72 13.58
CA PRO A 289 -9.13 -21.15 12.49
C PRO A 289 -9.31 -20.30 11.21
N GLU A 290 -8.22 -19.94 10.56
CA GLU A 290 -8.21 -19.38 9.21
C GLU A 290 -8.02 -20.52 8.20
N ILE A 291 -8.89 -20.57 7.19
CA ILE A 291 -8.86 -21.53 6.10
C ILE A 291 -8.88 -20.73 4.79
N PRO A 292 -7.71 -20.38 4.23
CA PRO A 292 -7.65 -19.59 3.00
C PRO A 292 -8.25 -20.35 1.81
N GLY A 293 -9.08 -19.65 1.02
CA GLY A 293 -9.67 -20.21 -0.19
C GLY A 293 -8.74 -20.10 -1.40
N TYR A 294 -8.72 -21.12 -2.26
CA TYR A 294 -7.92 -21.11 -3.49
C TYR A 294 -8.39 -19.99 -4.42
N ARG A 295 -7.46 -19.09 -4.80
CA ARG A 295 -7.74 -17.90 -5.63
C ARG A 295 -8.85 -16.99 -5.10
N SER A 296 -9.08 -17.01 -3.79
CA SER A 296 -10.09 -16.20 -3.12
C SER A 296 -9.43 -15.34 -2.06
N VAL A 297 -9.30 -14.05 -2.35
CA VAL A 297 -8.65 -13.10 -1.45
C VAL A 297 -9.52 -12.85 -0.21
N ASN A 298 -8.95 -13.14 0.95
CA ASN A 298 -9.51 -12.82 2.25
C ASN A 298 -8.62 -11.80 2.98
N THR A 299 -9.22 -11.01 3.86
CA THR A 299 -8.50 -10.10 4.74
C THR A 299 -9.12 -10.15 6.12
N ILE A 300 -8.29 -10.49 7.11
CA ILE A 300 -8.65 -10.37 8.52
C ILE A 300 -8.01 -9.11 9.08
N SER A 301 -8.72 -8.44 10.00
CA SER A 301 -8.22 -7.23 10.63
C SER A 301 -8.56 -7.16 12.11
N SER A 302 -7.72 -6.47 12.88
CA SER A 302 -8.00 -6.25 14.29
C SER A 302 -9.09 -5.19 14.48
N ILE A 303 -10.13 -5.53 15.25
CA ILE A 303 -11.22 -4.58 15.60
C ILE A 303 -10.79 -3.65 16.73
N ARG A 304 -9.92 -4.16 17.62
CA ARG A 304 -9.30 -3.44 18.73
C ARG A 304 -7.80 -3.28 18.47
N PRO A 305 -7.20 -2.17 18.93
CA PRO A 305 -5.78 -1.95 18.78
C PRO A 305 -4.97 -2.93 19.64
N LEU A 306 -3.82 -3.36 19.12
CA LEU A 306 -2.76 -4.02 19.87
C LEU A 306 -1.99 -2.93 20.64
N THR A 307 -1.82 -3.10 21.95
CA THR A 307 -1.26 -2.07 22.85
C THR A 307 -0.44 -2.70 23.98
N GLY A 308 0.41 -1.89 24.62
CA GLY A 308 1.05 -2.24 25.89
C GLY A 308 2.25 -3.18 25.79
N ALA A 309 2.79 -3.40 24.58
CA ALA A 309 3.99 -4.20 24.37
C ALA A 309 5.08 -3.39 23.64
N LYS A 310 6.35 -3.72 23.91
CA LYS A 310 7.51 -3.17 23.18
C LYS A 310 7.81 -3.92 21.88
N ARG A 311 7.42 -5.19 21.82
CA ARG A 311 7.59 -6.08 20.68
C ARG A 311 6.26 -6.79 20.44
N TYR A 312 5.88 -6.87 19.18
CA TYR A 312 4.72 -7.64 18.74
C TYR A 312 5.22 -8.77 17.86
N GLN A 313 4.96 -9.99 18.27
CA GLN A 313 5.26 -11.21 17.54
C GLN A 313 3.94 -11.82 17.09
N ILE A 314 3.76 -11.90 15.79
CA ILE A 314 2.66 -12.64 15.17
C ILE A 314 3.17 -14.05 14.91
N SER A 315 2.43 -15.06 15.38
CA SER A 315 2.71 -16.46 15.04
C SER A 315 1.46 -17.12 14.45
N LEU A 316 1.58 -17.62 13.23
CA LEU A 316 0.58 -18.47 12.60
C LEU A 316 1.03 -19.91 12.84
N TYR A 317 0.18 -20.75 13.41
CA TYR A 317 0.51 -22.13 13.73
C TYR A 317 -0.54 -23.08 13.18
N LYS A 318 -0.03 -24.13 12.54
CA LYS A 318 -0.80 -25.21 11.94
C LYS A 318 -1.69 -25.89 12.98
N THR A 319 -2.96 -26.15 12.66
CA THR A 319 -3.84 -26.95 13.53
C THR A 319 -3.64 -28.46 13.32
N GLU A 320 -4.18 -29.27 14.22
CA GLU A 320 -4.15 -30.74 14.10
C GLU A 320 -4.92 -31.26 12.88
N ASN A 321 -5.91 -30.50 12.39
CA ASN A 321 -6.71 -30.85 11.22
C ASN A 321 -6.03 -30.49 9.89
N SER A 322 -4.93 -29.74 9.93
CA SER A 322 -4.21 -29.29 8.75
C SER A 322 -3.17 -30.32 8.32
N THR A 323 -2.98 -30.52 7.02
CA THR A 323 -1.84 -31.26 6.48
C THR A 323 -0.70 -30.34 6.06
N LEU A 324 -1.02 -29.10 5.68
CA LEU A 324 -0.08 -28.11 5.18
C LEU A 324 0.28 -27.05 6.23
N PRO A 325 1.46 -26.40 6.13
CA PRO A 325 1.84 -25.32 7.03
C PRO A 325 0.99 -24.05 6.82
N PRO A 326 1.06 -23.07 7.73
CA PRO A 326 0.41 -21.77 7.54
C PRO A 326 0.95 -21.04 6.31
N ILE A 327 0.13 -20.16 5.74
CA ILE A 327 0.46 -19.36 4.56
C ILE A 327 0.13 -17.89 4.79
N LEU A 328 0.92 -16.98 4.22
CA LEU A 328 0.64 -15.55 4.25
C LEU A 328 1.12 -14.86 2.97
N ASN A 329 0.27 -14.04 2.38
CA ASN A 329 0.58 -13.32 1.14
C ASN A 329 1.12 -11.92 1.43
N ALA A 330 0.42 -11.20 2.32
CA ALA A 330 0.71 -9.80 2.60
C ALA A 330 0.17 -9.38 3.96
N TYR A 331 0.70 -8.30 4.52
CA TYR A 331 0.14 -7.68 5.71
C TYR A 331 0.41 -6.16 5.77
N GLU A 332 -0.48 -5.45 6.46
CA GLU A 332 -0.37 -4.03 6.76
C GLU A 332 -0.47 -3.82 8.27
N VAL A 333 0.34 -2.90 8.79
CA VAL A 333 0.25 -2.42 10.17
C VAL A 333 0.09 -0.90 10.15
N TYR A 334 -0.93 -0.45 10.87
CA TYR A 334 -1.22 0.96 11.15
C TYR A 334 -1.16 1.23 12.66
#